data_AF-A0A9D1GVM3-F1
#
_entry.id   AF-A0A9D1GVM3-F1
#
_cell.length_a   1.000
_cell.length_b   1.000
_cell.length_c   1.000
_cell.angle_alpha   90.00
_cell.angle_beta   90.00
_cell.angle_gamma   90.00
#
_symmetry.space_group_name_H-M   'P 1'
#
loop_
_entity.id
_entity.type
_entity.pdbx_description
1 polymer ?
#
loop_
_entity_poly.entity_id
_entity_poly.type
_entity_poly.pdbx_seq_one_letter_code
_entity_poly.pdbx_strand_id
1 'polypeptide(L)'
;SRAVTQRLAAAFEAAGHDVVDARIGNASDHAPFDAAGIPVGGIFTGADDRMSDDQAETTGGVAGEPYDSCYHRDCDTLDQVVTPYVTERLETIGDVAVVVVADLLESLR
;
A
#
# COMPACT_ATOMS: atom_id res chain seq x y z
N SER A 1 2.50 9.38 9.70
CA SER A 1 2.28 10.83 9.49
C SER A 1 1.21 11.07 8.44
N ARG A 2 0.17 11.84 8.77
CA ARG A 2 -0.92 12.16 7.83
C ARG A 2 -0.43 12.75 6.51
N ALA A 3 0.66 13.52 6.56
CA ALA A 3 1.23 14.18 5.39
C ALA A 3 1.81 13.22 4.36
N VAL A 4 2.45 12.12 4.79
CA VAL A 4 3.04 11.11 3.88
C VAL A 4 1.94 10.27 3.26
N THR A 5 1.00 9.76 4.06
CA THR A 5 -0.13 8.96 3.57
C THR A 5 -1.00 9.72 2.57
N GLN A 6 -1.30 11.01 2.83
CA GLN A 6 -2.08 11.83 1.89
C GLN A 6 -1.38 12.04 0.55
N ARG A 7 -0.05 12.20 0.55
CA ARG A 7 0.73 12.36 -0.69
C ARG A 7 0.77 11.07 -1.49
N LEU A 8 0.91 9.93 -0.81
CA LEU A 8 0.83 8.62 -1.45
C LEU A 8 -0.55 8.43 -2.09
N ALA A 9 -1.64 8.65 -1.34
CA ALA A 9 -3.00 8.52 -1.85
C ALA A 9 -3.23 9.41 -3.08
N ALA A 10 -2.91 10.70 -3.00
CA ALA A 10 -3.07 11.64 -4.10
C ALA A 10 -2.26 11.25 -5.35
N ALA A 11 -1.05 10.72 -5.16
CA ALA A 11 -0.20 10.31 -6.28
C ALA A 11 -0.72 9.02 -6.95
N PHE A 12 -1.28 8.07 -6.20
CA PHE A 12 -1.95 6.88 -6.76
C PHE A 12 -3.26 7.24 -7.47
N GLU A 13 -4.07 8.11 -6.89
CA GLU A 13 -5.30 8.62 -7.53
C GLU A 13 -4.97 9.36 -8.83
N ALA A 14 -3.92 10.18 -8.86
CA ALA A 14 -3.44 10.86 -10.06
C ALA A 14 -2.92 9.89 -11.14
N ALA A 15 -2.43 8.72 -10.74
CA ALA A 15 -2.05 7.62 -11.64
C ALA A 15 -3.26 6.77 -12.11
N GLY A 16 -4.48 7.11 -11.69
CA GLY A 16 -5.70 6.41 -12.10
C GLY A 16 -5.99 5.12 -11.31
N HIS A 17 -5.48 5.03 -10.08
CA HIS A 17 -5.69 3.88 -9.22
C HIS A 17 -6.54 4.24 -8.01
N ASP A 18 -7.56 3.41 -7.75
CA ASP A 18 -8.31 3.48 -6.50
C ASP A 18 -7.43 3.12 -5.31
N VAL A 19 -7.58 3.87 -4.24
CA VAL A 19 -6.84 3.69 -2.98
C VAL A 19 -7.83 3.43 -1.86
N VAL A 20 -7.56 2.41 -1.06
CA VAL A 20 -8.29 2.15 0.17
C VAL A 20 -7.36 2.44 1.34
N ASP A 21 -7.83 3.25 2.30
CA ASP A 21 -7.10 3.52 3.53
C ASP A 21 -6.88 2.20 4.31
N ALA A 22 -5.62 1.85 4.51
CA ALA A 22 -5.22 0.72 5.36
C ALA A 22 -4.69 1.23 6.69
N ARG A 23 -4.98 0.48 7.76
CA ARG A 23 -4.41 0.78 9.08
C ARG A 23 -2.91 0.51 9.07
N ILE A 24 -2.11 1.54 9.35
CA ILE A 24 -0.67 1.36 9.62
C ILE A 24 -0.53 0.63 10.95
N GLY A 25 -0.17 -0.66 10.89
CA GLY A 25 0.18 -1.47 12.05
C GLY A 25 1.62 -1.21 12.51
N ASN A 26 2.16 -2.09 13.35
CA ASN A 26 3.55 -2.04 13.80
C ASN A 26 4.39 -3.23 13.29
N ALA A 27 3.83 -4.05 12.40
CA ALA A 27 4.41 -5.31 11.93
C ALA A 27 5.25 -5.15 10.64
N SER A 28 5.93 -4.01 10.46
CA SER A 28 6.79 -3.74 9.30
C SER A 28 7.88 -2.73 9.68
N ASP A 29 8.90 -2.58 8.83
CA ASP A 29 10.14 -1.84 9.10
C ASP A 29 9.97 -0.33 9.35
N HIS A 30 8.79 0.22 9.05
CA HIS A 30 8.47 1.61 9.36
C HIS A 30 8.24 1.84 10.87
N ALA A 31 7.95 0.80 11.66
CA ALA A 31 7.54 0.94 13.06
C ALA A 31 8.58 1.63 13.96
N PRO A 32 9.90 1.33 13.87
CA PRO A 32 10.92 2.06 14.65
C PRO A 32 11.03 3.55 14.28
N PHE A 33 10.77 3.92 13.02
CA PHE A 33 10.77 5.32 12.59
C PHE A 33 9.57 6.08 13.16
N ASP A 34 8.39 5.47 13.13
CA ASP A 34 7.19 6.05 13.73
C ASP A 34 7.37 6.24 15.25
N ALA A 35 7.95 5.25 15.94
CA ALA A 35 8.27 5.33 17.36
C ALA A 35 9.28 6.44 17.71
N ALA A 36 10.14 6.82 16.76
CA ALA A 36 11.09 7.93 16.88
C ALA A 36 10.48 9.30 16.49
N GLY A 37 9.19 9.35 16.12
CA GLY A 37 8.51 10.57 15.68
C GLY A 37 8.83 10.97 14.23
N ILE A 38 9.46 10.08 13.46
CA ILE A 38 9.75 10.32 12.04
C ILE A 38 8.47 10.05 11.23
N PRO A 39 8.03 10.98 10.38
CA PRO A 39 6.89 10.79 9.50
C PRO A 39 6.99 9.54 8.62
N VAL A 40 6.11 8.55 8.85
CA VAL A 40 5.98 7.36 7.99
C VAL A 40 4.67 7.31 7.21
N GLY A 41 4.67 6.53 6.13
CA GLY A 41 3.54 6.09 5.32
C GLY A 41 3.98 4.87 4.49
N GLY A 42 3.07 4.24 3.76
CA GLY A 42 3.40 3.06 2.97
C GLY A 42 2.25 2.60 2.09
N ILE A 43 2.54 1.58 1.29
CA ILE A 43 1.62 0.95 0.35
C ILE A 43 1.50 -0.51 0.76
N PHE A 44 0.29 -1.06 0.73
CA PHE A 44 0.01 -2.42 1.17
C PHE A 44 -1.15 -2.99 0.38
N THR A 45 -1.02 -4.23 -0.09
CA THR A 45 -2.07 -4.94 -0.85
C THR A 45 -2.94 -5.83 0.04
N GLY A 46 -2.65 -5.91 1.34
CA GLY A 46 -3.32 -6.80 2.28
C GLY A 46 -2.53 -8.08 2.60
N ALA A 47 -2.91 -8.76 3.68
CA ALA A 47 -2.35 -10.03 4.14
C ALA A 47 -3.50 -11.00 4.47
N ASP A 48 -3.53 -11.58 5.68
CA ASP A 48 -4.55 -12.54 6.11
C ASP A 48 -5.86 -11.90 6.60
N ASP A 49 -5.93 -10.57 6.67
CA ASP A 49 -7.17 -9.83 6.96
C ASP A 49 -8.24 -10.11 5.89
N ARG A 50 -9.48 -10.32 6.34
CA ARG A 50 -10.62 -10.59 5.45
C ARG A 50 -11.19 -9.29 4.88
N MET A 51 -11.39 -9.26 3.58
CA MET A 51 -11.99 -8.14 2.87
C MET A 51 -13.44 -7.89 3.31
N SER A 52 -13.80 -6.62 3.52
CA SER A 52 -15.20 -6.19 3.55
C SER A 52 -15.83 -6.22 2.15
N ASP A 53 -17.14 -6.02 2.05
CA ASP A 53 -17.84 -5.91 0.77
C ASP A 53 -17.25 -4.78 -0.10
N ASP A 54 -17.08 -3.58 0.46
CA ASP A 54 -16.51 -2.41 -0.24
C ASP A 54 -15.06 -2.67 -0.71
N GLN A 55 -14.27 -3.36 0.12
CA GLN A 55 -12.88 -3.70 -0.20
C GLN A 55 -12.81 -4.72 -1.34
N ALA A 56 -13.67 -5.73 -1.32
CA ALA A 56 -13.76 -6.72 -2.40
C ALA A 56 -14.18 -6.07 -3.72
N GLU A 57 -15.11 -5.11 -3.69
CA GLU A 57 -15.52 -4.35 -4.88
C GLU A 57 -14.36 -3.54 -5.47
N THR A 58 -13.62 -2.81 -4.62
CA THR A 58 -12.52 -1.93 -5.07
C THR A 58 -11.30 -2.72 -5.56
N THR A 59 -11.03 -3.88 -4.95
CA THR A 59 -9.84 -4.69 -5.28
C THR A 59 -10.11 -5.78 -6.32
N GLY A 60 -11.36 -6.03 -6.68
CA GLY A 60 -11.77 -7.18 -7.51
C GLY A 60 -11.66 -8.52 -6.79
N GLY A 61 -11.59 -8.50 -5.46
CA GLY A 61 -11.51 -9.67 -4.59
C GLY A 61 -12.87 -10.27 -4.23
N VAL A 62 -12.89 -11.13 -3.21
CA VAL A 62 -14.11 -11.77 -2.69
C VAL A 62 -14.31 -11.35 -1.24
N ALA A 63 -15.50 -10.82 -0.94
CA ALA A 63 -15.83 -10.39 0.41
C ALA A 63 -15.77 -11.58 1.38
N GLY A 64 -15.18 -11.33 2.55
CA GLY A 64 -14.92 -12.34 3.56
C GLY A 64 -13.71 -13.22 3.29
N GLU A 65 -13.09 -13.22 2.11
CA GLU A 65 -11.81 -13.91 1.87
C GLU A 65 -10.61 -13.03 2.26
N PRO A 66 -9.47 -13.63 2.64
CA PRO A 66 -8.25 -12.88 2.90
C PRO A 66 -7.71 -12.24 1.62
N TYR A 67 -7.05 -11.09 1.75
CA TYR A 67 -6.33 -10.47 0.62
C TYR A 67 -5.27 -11.40 0.02
N ASP A 68 -4.53 -12.09 0.90
CA ASP A 68 -3.59 -13.15 0.54
C ASP A 68 -3.86 -14.40 1.38
N SER A 69 -4.46 -15.41 0.75
CA SER A 69 -4.75 -16.70 1.39
C SER A 69 -3.50 -17.54 1.70
N CYS A 70 -2.35 -17.16 1.13
CA CYS A 70 -1.07 -17.81 1.27
C CYS A 70 -0.10 -17.07 2.21
N TYR A 71 -0.50 -15.95 2.84
CA TYR A 71 0.34 -15.21 3.78
C TYR A 71 0.97 -16.13 4.85
N HIS A 72 2.31 -16.17 4.89
CA HIS A 72 3.11 -17.04 5.77
C HIS A 72 2.84 -18.56 5.62
N ARG A 73 2.49 -19.02 4.42
CA ARG A 73 2.26 -20.44 4.12
C ARG A 73 3.18 -20.90 2.99
N ASP A 74 3.35 -22.21 2.86
CA ASP A 74 4.20 -22.82 1.82
C ASP A 74 3.72 -22.52 0.39
N CYS A 75 2.47 -22.06 0.22
CA CYS A 75 1.94 -21.66 -1.09
C CYS A 75 2.28 -20.22 -1.49
N ASP A 76 2.90 -19.42 -0.62
CA ASP A 76 3.43 -18.08 -0.94
C ASP A 76 4.61 -18.20 -1.92
N THR A 77 4.25 -18.21 -3.19
CA THR A 77 5.12 -18.50 -4.32
C THR A 77 4.77 -17.54 -5.46
N LEU A 78 5.57 -17.54 -6.54
CA LEU A 78 5.31 -16.70 -7.71
C LEU A 78 3.92 -16.93 -8.33
N ASP A 79 3.32 -18.10 -8.12
CA ASP A 79 1.97 -18.43 -8.60
C ASP A 79 0.87 -17.61 -7.89
N GLN A 80 1.14 -17.06 -6.70
CA GLN A 80 0.22 -16.17 -5.97
C GLN A 80 0.42 -14.69 -6.34
N VAL A 81 1.45 -14.36 -7.11
CA VAL A 81 1.71 -12.99 -7.53
C VAL A 81 0.81 -12.62 -8.71
N VAL A 82 -0.07 -11.65 -8.50
CA VAL A 82 -0.91 -11.09 -9.58
C VAL A 82 -0.04 -10.25 -10.52
N THR A 83 0.61 -10.90 -11.47
CA THR A 83 1.70 -10.32 -12.30
C THR A 83 1.31 -9.05 -13.08
N PRO A 84 0.11 -8.92 -13.68
CA PRO A 84 -0.33 -7.66 -14.27
C PRO A 84 -0.38 -6.53 -13.23
N TYR A 85 -0.86 -6.85 -12.03
CA TYR A 85 -0.93 -5.93 -10.90
C TYR A 85 0.45 -5.55 -10.37
N VAL A 86 1.43 -6.46 -10.38
CA VAL A 86 2.79 -6.13 -9.94
C VAL A 86 3.54 -5.34 -11.00
N THR A 87 3.39 -5.67 -12.27
CA THR A 87 4.18 -5.02 -13.34
C THR A 87 3.72 -3.60 -13.61
N GLU A 88 2.40 -3.38 -13.75
CA GLU A 88 1.83 -2.05 -13.96
C GLU A 88 2.07 -1.13 -12.76
N ARG A 89 1.98 -1.69 -11.55
CA ARG A 89 1.96 -0.93 -10.30
C ARG A 89 3.36 -0.76 -9.70
N LEU A 90 4.36 -1.58 -10.05
CA LEU A 90 5.76 -1.37 -9.63
C LEU A 90 6.34 -0.08 -10.23
N GLU A 91 6.03 0.23 -11.49
CA GLU A 91 6.42 1.51 -12.10
C GLU A 91 5.75 2.67 -11.36
N THR A 92 4.44 2.58 -11.14
CA THR A 92 3.69 3.58 -10.37
C THR A 92 4.20 3.75 -8.94
N ILE A 93 4.56 2.67 -8.24
CA ILE A 93 5.15 2.72 -6.89
C ILE A 93 6.46 3.52 -6.92
N GLY A 94 7.30 3.31 -7.94
CA GLY A 94 8.53 4.07 -8.14
C GLY A 94 8.27 5.57 -8.36
N ASP A 95 7.36 5.89 -9.27
CA ASP A 95 7.01 7.27 -9.61
C ASP A 95 6.38 8.02 -8.42
N VAL A 96 5.44 7.36 -7.73
CA VAL A 96 4.79 7.89 -6.53
C VAL A 96 5.83 8.18 -5.44
N ALA A 97 6.78 7.27 -5.21
CA ALA A 97 7.83 7.49 -4.21
C ALA A 97 8.68 8.74 -4.53
N VAL A 98 9.04 8.95 -5.79
CA VAL A 98 9.78 10.14 -6.24
C VAL A 98 8.96 11.42 -6.01
N VAL A 99 7.68 11.41 -6.40
CA VAL A 99 6.76 12.56 -6.21
C VAL A 99 6.62 12.92 -4.74
N VAL A 100 6.38 11.94 -3.86
CA VAL A 100 6.23 12.18 -2.43
C VAL A 100 7.50 12.75 -1.81
N VAL A 101 8.68 12.23 -2.17
CA VAL A 101 9.96 12.76 -1.69
C VAL A 101 10.18 14.19 -2.17
N ALA A 102 9.94 14.48 -3.45
CA ALA A 102 10.09 15.81 -4.02
C ALA A 102 9.15 16.83 -3.32
N ASP A 103 7.87 16.50 -3.18
CA ASP A 103 6.89 17.37 -2.54
C ASP A 103 7.21 17.60 -1.05
N LEU A 104 7.69 16.57 -0.34
CA LEU A 104 8.18 16.73 1.03
C LEU A 104 9.37 17.70 1.09
N LEU A 105 10.35 17.59 0.20
CA LEU A 105 11.51 18.48 0.15
C LEU A 105 11.12 19.93 -0.18
N GLU A 106 10.12 20.13 -1.04
CA GLU A 106 9.58 21.45 -1.35
C GLU A 106 8.83 22.06 -0.16
N SER A 107 8.08 21.26 0.60
CA SER A 107 7.35 21.72 1.79
C SER A 107 8.24 22.19 2.95
N LEU A 108 9.55 21.88 2.89
CA LEU A 108 10.55 22.30 3.87
C LEU A 108 11.23 23.63 3.52
N ARG A 109 10.91 24.21 2.36
CA ARG A 109 11.41 25.52 1.91
C ARG A 109 10.48 26.65 2.32
#